data_AF-A0A7X9ZZI7-F1
#
_entry.id   AF-A0A7X9ZZI7-F1
#
_cell.length_a   1.000
_cell.length_b   1.000
_cell.length_c   1.000
_cell.angle_alpha   90.00
_cell.angle_beta   90.00
_cell.angle_gamma   90.00
#
_symmetry.space_group_name_H-M   'P 1'
#
loop_
_entity.id
_entity.type
_entity.pdbx_description
1 polymer ?
#
loop_
_entity_poly.entity_id
_entity_poly.type
_entity_poly.pdbx_seq_one_letter_code
_entity_poly.pdbx_strand_id
1 'polypeptide(L)'
;MKHIDLVKALQSVFSQPVLGQLSVRFGLSADILKSVIDRAAPALVSALMVAGSMPGAVENLFAALMSAQVNARIDGELAEIASTTAGLKSLEERGQSFVRDAMSVTPWELSDFVASTSGIPTQAAYAMTGVIVATLSGVLKRHILIEQGSSSALPLLLAAQWPSIQSEFSDALASTLHFDSAIEFCDTIPAQLRVLSGNLKRAEETKKAEETKCEEPVDSAVLTRTAPPRIKRKVIAGLLVVAGGASAIACGLYYAQRSQSAVELNNTTSIQKPVPRETTSNTSQKEVTGSAGTSSPMTADVSTTTSVASEAVVAGPVATSSPSPSTSASASGSTALSFASNGAAPDKPHHARFGFGVGRTGVANVYATVTSGSEENRLRQILNRGLGSGHYTADIVVDTKSSADWIAHSEALVPLMRIARSDMTINDRNIELGGAAAQADAHWVPRIRAMFGPRYNVGIFDAAKAVSSSTAAFKTGIENLPTTGNCDSIDRVLNIQVVDFARGSGHIPQSATDNLSETARVLKACAARGQTIALTIESFTDNVGDPKANLDLSAKRAAAVRTFLVERGVAAASLDAKGYGISRPIASNATARGRFANRRIIFVPGTTS
;
A
#
# COMPACT_ATOMS: atom_id res chain seq x y z
N MET A 1 -31.56 3.45 -14.44
CA MET A 1 -31.25 2.94 -13.09
C MET A 1 -31.87 3.86 -12.06
N LYS A 2 -32.64 3.31 -11.12
CA LYS A 2 -33.14 4.05 -9.96
C LYS A 2 -32.00 4.56 -9.06
N HIS A 3 -32.29 5.61 -8.30
CA HIS A 3 -31.41 6.14 -7.27
C HIS A 3 -31.16 5.07 -6.18
N ILE A 4 -29.91 4.98 -5.74
CA ILE A 4 -29.46 4.18 -4.61
C ILE A 4 -28.52 5.06 -3.78
N ASP A 5 -28.62 5.00 -2.46
CA ASP A 5 -27.62 5.57 -1.55
C ASP A 5 -26.61 4.49 -1.22
N LEU A 6 -25.45 4.52 -1.87
CA LEU A 6 -24.43 3.48 -1.73
C LEU A 6 -23.81 3.42 -0.34
N VAL A 7 -23.73 4.55 0.37
CA VAL A 7 -23.22 4.59 1.75
C VAL A 7 -24.16 3.82 2.66
N LYS A 8 -25.48 4.11 2.61
CA LYS A 8 -26.48 3.41 3.41
C LYS A 8 -26.61 1.95 3.02
N ALA A 9 -26.57 1.64 1.73
CA ALA A 9 -26.64 0.27 1.23
C ALA A 9 -25.42 -0.56 1.69
N LEU A 10 -24.23 0.05 1.75
CA LEU A 10 -23.04 -0.61 2.28
C LEU A 10 -23.15 -0.84 3.79
N GLN A 11 -23.53 0.19 4.54
CA GLN A 11 -23.71 0.12 5.99
C GLN A 11 -24.75 -0.93 6.41
N SER A 12 -25.83 -1.12 5.64
CA SER A 12 -26.88 -2.10 5.96
C SER A 12 -26.41 -3.56 5.80
N VAL A 13 -25.44 -3.81 4.92
CA VAL A 13 -24.84 -5.15 4.74
C VAL A 13 -23.98 -5.53 5.95
N PHE A 14 -23.32 -4.57 6.60
CA PHE A 14 -22.59 -4.77 7.84
C PHE A 14 -23.51 -4.78 9.07
N SER A 15 -24.43 -5.75 9.10
CA SER A 15 -25.34 -5.99 10.22
C SER A 15 -24.62 -6.40 11.51
N GLN A 16 -25.30 -6.33 12.66
CA GLN A 16 -24.74 -6.70 13.96
C GLN A 16 -24.11 -8.12 14.01
N PRO A 17 -24.72 -9.17 13.41
CA PRO A 17 -24.09 -10.48 13.32
C PRO A 17 -22.75 -10.46 12.55
N VAL A 18 -22.68 -9.72 11.45
CA VAL A 18 -21.45 -9.57 10.65
C VAL A 18 -20.40 -8.82 11.46
N LEU A 19 -20.75 -7.69 12.07
CA LEU A 19 -19.84 -6.91 12.92
C LEU A 19 -19.33 -7.74 14.11
N GLY A 20 -20.16 -8.60 14.70
CA GLY A 20 -19.75 -9.53 15.75
C GLY A 20 -18.70 -10.53 15.27
N GLN A 21 -18.88 -11.13 14.09
CA GLN A 21 -17.88 -12.03 13.50
C GLN A 21 -16.58 -11.30 13.16
N LEU A 22 -16.67 -10.12 12.53
CA LEU A 22 -15.51 -9.31 12.20
C LEU A 22 -14.78 -8.84 13.47
N SER A 23 -15.50 -8.54 14.55
CA SER A 23 -14.93 -8.13 15.84
C SER A 23 -13.99 -9.19 16.40
N VAL A 24 -14.43 -10.45 16.40
CA VAL A 24 -13.62 -11.59 16.85
C VAL A 24 -12.39 -11.77 15.97
N ARG A 25 -12.50 -11.54 14.66
CA ARG A 25 -11.41 -11.76 13.70
C ARG A 25 -10.38 -10.64 13.67
N PHE A 26 -10.83 -9.39 13.79
CA PHE A 26 -9.96 -8.21 13.75
C PHE A 26 -9.46 -7.79 15.14
N GLY A 27 -10.02 -8.32 16.22
CA GLY A 27 -9.69 -7.92 17.59
C GLY A 27 -10.11 -6.48 17.89
N LEU A 28 -11.13 -5.98 17.18
CA LEU A 28 -11.67 -4.63 17.31
C LEU A 28 -13.11 -4.72 17.79
N SER A 29 -13.55 -3.81 18.65
CA SER A 29 -14.97 -3.80 19.06
C SER A 29 -15.89 -3.56 17.87
N ALA A 30 -17.12 -4.06 17.94
CA ALA A 30 -18.14 -3.82 16.91
C ALA A 30 -18.38 -2.32 16.67
N ASP A 31 -18.27 -1.50 17.72
CA ASP A 31 -18.38 -0.03 17.62
C ASP A 31 -17.22 0.58 16.82
N ILE A 32 -15.98 0.13 17.05
CA ILE A 32 -14.81 0.57 16.27
C ILE A 32 -14.99 0.15 14.82
N LEU A 33 -15.40 -1.10 14.55
CA LEU A 33 -15.62 -1.59 13.19
C LEU A 33 -16.72 -0.80 12.48
N LYS A 34 -17.81 -0.49 13.17
CA LYS A 34 -18.86 0.38 12.63
C LYS A 34 -18.28 1.77 12.29
N SER A 35 -17.48 2.34 13.19
CA SER A 35 -16.82 3.63 13.01
C SER A 35 -15.82 3.64 11.85
N VAL A 36 -15.19 2.50 11.55
CA VAL A 36 -14.32 2.29 10.39
C VAL A 36 -15.14 2.28 9.11
N ILE A 37 -16.25 1.55 9.09
CA ILE A 37 -17.16 1.47 7.93
C ILE A 37 -17.77 2.85 7.64
N ASP A 38 -18.21 3.57 8.67
CA ASP A 38 -18.80 4.89 8.53
C ASP A 38 -17.82 5.87 7.87
N ARG A 39 -16.51 5.80 8.20
CA ARG A 39 -15.48 6.66 7.59
C ARG A 39 -14.99 6.17 6.23
N ALA A 40 -14.96 4.86 6.01
CA ALA A 40 -14.51 4.27 4.76
C ALA A 40 -15.56 4.38 3.65
N ALA A 41 -16.86 4.30 3.98
CA ALA A 41 -17.92 4.28 2.98
C ALA A 41 -17.94 5.54 2.09
N PRO A 42 -17.92 6.78 2.64
CA PRO A 42 -17.82 7.99 1.82
C PRO A 42 -16.53 8.03 1.00
N ALA A 43 -15.39 7.64 1.59
CA ALA A 43 -14.10 7.64 0.90
C ALA A 43 -14.08 6.73 -0.33
N LEU A 44 -14.64 5.53 -0.20
CA LEU A 44 -14.71 4.55 -1.29
C LEU A 44 -15.71 4.95 -2.37
N VAL A 45 -16.85 5.52 -1.99
CA VAL A 45 -17.83 6.05 -2.94
C VAL A 45 -17.23 7.23 -3.72
N SER A 46 -16.50 8.12 -3.07
CA SER A 46 -15.77 9.19 -3.75
C SER A 46 -14.70 8.64 -4.69
N ALA A 47 -13.94 7.62 -4.29
CA ALA A 47 -12.97 6.97 -5.18
C ALA A 47 -13.63 6.36 -6.44
N LEU A 48 -14.82 5.75 -6.30
CA LEU A 48 -15.61 5.28 -7.45
C LEU A 48 -16.07 6.44 -8.34
N MET A 49 -16.48 7.57 -7.76
CA MET A 49 -16.85 8.76 -8.52
C MET A 49 -15.70 9.31 -9.36
N VAL A 50 -14.47 9.32 -8.83
CA VAL A 50 -13.26 9.71 -9.58
C VAL A 50 -12.99 8.73 -10.71
N ALA A 51 -13.02 7.43 -10.42
CA ALA A 51 -12.79 6.41 -11.44
C ALA A 51 -13.83 6.48 -12.57
N GLY A 52 -15.08 6.80 -12.23
CA GLY A 52 -16.17 6.96 -13.18
C GLY A 52 -16.16 8.27 -13.97
N SER A 53 -15.40 9.29 -13.56
CA SER A 53 -15.38 10.61 -14.22
C SER A 53 -14.42 10.67 -15.41
N MET A 54 -13.50 9.72 -15.53
CA MET A 54 -12.52 9.67 -16.61
C MET A 54 -13.03 8.87 -17.83
N PRO A 55 -12.93 9.43 -19.06
CA PRO A 55 -13.24 8.71 -20.29
C PRO A 55 -12.37 7.43 -20.42
N GLY A 56 -12.97 6.31 -20.82
CA GLY A 56 -12.31 4.99 -20.89
C GLY A 56 -12.14 4.28 -19.55
N ALA A 57 -11.85 5.00 -18.46
CA ALA A 57 -11.79 4.43 -17.11
C ALA A 57 -13.17 3.93 -16.63
N VAL A 58 -14.25 4.62 -17.00
CA VAL A 58 -15.63 4.18 -16.72
C VAL A 58 -15.97 2.81 -17.33
N GLU A 59 -15.46 2.51 -18.53
CA GLU A 59 -15.68 1.22 -19.18
C GLU A 59 -14.91 0.11 -18.46
N ASN A 60 -13.66 0.39 -18.06
CA ASN A 60 -12.87 -0.51 -17.23
C ASN A 60 -13.51 -0.76 -15.86
N LEU A 61 -14.04 0.31 -15.23
CA LEU A 61 -14.76 0.21 -13.96
C LEU A 61 -16.02 -0.64 -14.11
N PHE A 62 -16.82 -0.42 -15.15
CA PHE A 62 -18.00 -1.23 -15.43
C PHE A 62 -17.62 -2.70 -15.71
N ALA A 63 -16.56 -2.95 -16.49
CA ALA A 63 -16.07 -4.30 -16.76
C ALA A 63 -15.59 -5.01 -15.49
N ALA A 64 -14.86 -4.31 -14.63
CA ALA A 64 -14.41 -4.83 -13.34
C ALA A 64 -15.60 -5.17 -12.42
N LEU A 65 -16.61 -4.29 -12.35
CA LEU A 65 -17.85 -4.54 -11.60
C LEU A 65 -18.59 -5.77 -12.11
N MET A 66 -18.61 -5.98 -13.42
CA MET A 66 -19.31 -7.13 -14.03
C MET A 66 -18.48 -8.42 -14.03
N SER A 67 -17.19 -8.36 -13.66
CA SER A 67 -16.30 -9.51 -13.62
C SER A 67 -16.78 -10.61 -12.65
N ALA A 68 -16.30 -11.84 -12.86
CA ALA A 68 -16.60 -12.97 -11.98
C ALA A 68 -16.03 -12.81 -10.55
N GLN A 69 -15.07 -11.90 -10.35
CA GLN A 69 -14.46 -11.65 -9.05
C GLN A 69 -15.39 -10.86 -8.11
N VAL A 70 -16.32 -10.07 -8.64
CA VAL A 70 -17.25 -9.28 -7.82
C VAL A 70 -18.52 -10.10 -7.51
N ASN A 71 -18.79 -10.32 -6.22
CA ASN A 71 -19.94 -11.11 -5.77
C ASN A 71 -21.22 -10.26 -5.69
N ALA A 72 -22.19 -10.53 -6.56
CA ALA A 72 -23.48 -9.83 -6.57
C ALA A 72 -24.44 -10.25 -5.43
N ARG A 73 -24.14 -11.31 -4.68
CA ARG A 73 -24.95 -11.84 -3.56
C ARG A 73 -24.35 -11.54 -2.20
N ILE A 74 -23.41 -10.59 -2.15
CA ILE A 74 -22.61 -10.32 -0.95
C ILE A 74 -23.46 -9.94 0.26
N ASP A 75 -24.64 -9.33 0.08
CA ASP A 75 -25.54 -8.96 1.17
C ASP A 75 -26.08 -10.16 1.96
N GLY A 76 -26.33 -11.30 1.29
CA GLY A 76 -26.80 -12.53 1.91
C GLY A 76 -25.68 -13.47 2.34
N GLU A 77 -24.51 -13.37 1.71
CA GLU A 77 -23.40 -14.30 1.87
C GLU A 77 -22.27 -13.75 2.77
N LEU A 78 -22.24 -12.44 3.07
CA LEU A 78 -21.13 -11.83 3.82
C LEU A 78 -20.93 -12.46 5.21
N ALA A 79 -22.01 -12.76 5.93
CA ALA A 79 -21.92 -13.41 7.25
C ALA A 79 -21.36 -14.84 7.18
N GLU A 80 -21.62 -15.56 6.09
CA GLU A 80 -21.07 -16.89 5.89
C GLU A 80 -19.59 -16.80 5.50
N ILE A 81 -19.25 -15.91 4.56
CA ILE A 81 -17.88 -15.68 4.10
C ILE A 81 -17.00 -15.20 5.25
N ALA A 82 -17.47 -14.25 6.06
CA ALA A 82 -16.74 -13.68 7.20
C ALA A 82 -16.60 -14.66 8.38
N SER A 83 -17.39 -15.75 8.41
CA SER A 83 -17.28 -16.77 9.47
C SER A 83 -15.96 -17.55 9.39
N THR A 84 -15.34 -17.62 8.21
CA THR A 84 -14.09 -18.37 7.97
C THR A 84 -12.91 -17.46 7.68
N THR A 85 -11.72 -17.84 8.15
CA THR A 85 -10.48 -17.09 7.87
C THR A 85 -10.15 -17.06 6.38
N ALA A 86 -10.40 -18.17 5.66
CA ALA A 86 -10.18 -18.25 4.22
C ALA A 86 -11.15 -17.35 3.43
N GLY A 87 -12.43 -17.33 3.81
CA GLY A 87 -13.44 -16.46 3.19
C GLY A 87 -13.10 -14.99 3.40
N LEU A 88 -12.70 -14.61 4.62
CA LEU A 88 -12.30 -13.24 4.93
C LEU A 88 -11.06 -12.78 4.16
N LYS A 89 -10.01 -13.60 4.12
CA LYS A 89 -8.79 -13.32 3.34
C LYS A 89 -9.10 -13.19 1.85
N SER A 90 -9.94 -14.08 1.32
CA SER A 90 -10.37 -14.03 -0.07
C SER A 90 -11.18 -12.77 -0.38
N LEU A 91 -11.99 -12.30 0.57
CA LEU A 91 -12.74 -11.05 0.44
C LEU A 91 -11.81 -9.83 0.44
N GLU A 92 -10.83 -9.80 1.34
CA GLU A 92 -9.78 -8.79 1.37
C GLU A 92 -9.03 -8.73 0.02
N GLU A 93 -8.49 -9.86 -0.45
CA GLU A 93 -7.71 -9.93 -1.68
C GLU A 93 -8.51 -9.47 -2.91
N ARG A 94 -9.78 -9.87 -3.01
CA ARG A 94 -10.67 -9.44 -4.09
C ARG A 94 -10.94 -7.94 -4.06
N GLY A 95 -11.22 -7.38 -2.89
CA GLY A 95 -11.43 -5.95 -2.74
C GLY A 95 -10.17 -5.17 -3.10
N GLN A 96 -9.01 -5.62 -2.64
CA GLN A 96 -7.74 -4.97 -2.96
C GLN A 96 -7.35 -5.08 -4.44
N SER A 97 -7.71 -6.17 -5.12
CA SER A 97 -7.57 -6.25 -6.58
C SER A 97 -8.49 -5.29 -7.28
N PHE A 98 -9.75 -5.20 -6.85
CA PHE A 98 -10.71 -4.27 -7.43
C PHE A 98 -10.21 -2.82 -7.35
N VAL A 99 -9.63 -2.40 -6.21
CA VAL A 99 -9.02 -1.05 -6.10
C VAL A 99 -7.91 -0.87 -7.15
N ARG A 100 -6.96 -1.79 -7.25
CA ARG A 100 -5.85 -1.67 -8.21
C ARG A 100 -6.30 -1.64 -9.67
N ASP A 101 -7.32 -2.43 -9.99
CA ASP A 101 -7.71 -2.69 -11.37
C ASP A 101 -8.75 -1.68 -11.88
N ALA A 102 -9.55 -1.11 -10.98
CA ALA A 102 -10.73 -0.33 -11.34
C ALA A 102 -10.82 1.07 -10.69
N MET A 103 -10.06 1.34 -9.62
CA MET A 103 -10.06 2.65 -8.96
C MET A 103 -8.82 3.47 -9.33
N SER A 104 -8.95 4.79 -9.31
CA SER A 104 -7.87 5.74 -9.63
C SER A 104 -7.00 6.10 -8.43
N VAL A 105 -7.00 5.22 -7.42
CA VAL A 105 -6.28 5.36 -6.16
C VAL A 105 -5.72 4.01 -5.77
N THR A 106 -4.67 4.04 -4.96
CA THR A 106 -4.00 2.81 -4.57
C THR A 106 -4.64 2.21 -3.30
N PRO A 107 -4.58 0.88 -3.14
CA PRO A 107 -4.97 0.19 -1.91
C PRO A 107 -4.49 0.85 -0.61
N TRP A 108 -3.24 1.28 -0.57
CA TRP A 108 -2.62 1.79 0.66
C TRP A 108 -3.07 3.22 0.97
N GLU A 109 -3.30 4.08 -0.02
CA GLU A 109 -3.78 5.45 0.20
C GLU A 109 -5.14 5.47 0.92
N LEU A 110 -6.09 4.67 0.44
CA LEU A 110 -7.42 4.55 1.07
C LEU A 110 -7.33 3.94 2.46
N SER A 111 -6.47 2.94 2.66
CA SER A 111 -6.31 2.29 3.95
C SER A 111 -5.58 3.17 4.97
N ASP A 112 -4.62 3.99 4.56
CA ASP A 112 -3.96 4.97 5.43
C ASP A 112 -4.92 6.09 5.83
N PHE A 113 -5.78 6.54 4.92
CA PHE A 113 -6.88 7.46 5.25
C PHE A 113 -7.84 6.84 6.28
N VAL A 114 -8.27 5.60 6.06
CA VAL A 114 -9.15 4.90 7.01
C VAL A 114 -8.44 4.71 8.36
N ALA A 115 -7.17 4.31 8.39
CA ALA A 115 -6.39 4.14 9.61
C ALA A 115 -6.28 5.45 10.40
N SER A 116 -5.89 6.54 9.72
CA SER A 116 -5.70 7.85 10.36
C SER A 116 -7.00 8.45 10.89
N THR A 117 -8.12 8.23 10.20
CA THR A 117 -9.42 8.82 10.59
C THR A 117 -10.16 7.97 11.63
N SER A 118 -9.99 6.65 11.62
CA SER A 118 -10.65 5.73 12.56
C SER A 118 -9.79 5.36 13.78
N GLY A 119 -8.49 5.64 13.76
CA GLY A 119 -7.57 5.37 14.87
C GLY A 119 -7.19 3.89 15.03
N ILE A 120 -7.48 3.05 14.03
CA ILE A 120 -7.11 1.62 14.06
C ILE A 120 -5.72 1.40 13.47
N PRO A 121 -5.03 0.28 13.81
CA PRO A 121 -3.76 -0.06 13.19
C PRO A 121 -3.85 -0.16 11.66
N THR A 122 -2.81 0.31 10.95
CA THR A 122 -2.77 0.37 9.48
C THR A 122 -3.05 -0.98 8.81
N GLN A 123 -2.57 -2.09 9.37
CA GLN A 123 -2.85 -3.42 8.83
C GLN A 123 -4.31 -3.85 9.02
N ALA A 124 -4.95 -3.46 10.13
CA ALA A 124 -6.37 -3.70 10.31
C ALA A 124 -7.21 -2.85 9.35
N ALA A 125 -6.79 -1.59 9.14
CA ALA A 125 -7.40 -0.72 8.13
C ALA A 125 -7.24 -1.31 6.73
N TYR A 126 -6.06 -1.80 6.36
CA TYR A 126 -5.83 -2.42 5.06
C TYR A 126 -6.77 -3.59 4.78
N ALA A 127 -6.86 -4.52 5.72
CA ALA A 127 -7.74 -5.67 5.58
C ALA A 127 -9.23 -5.27 5.55
N MET A 128 -9.63 -4.34 6.43
CA MET A 128 -11.00 -3.81 6.47
C MET A 128 -11.36 -3.06 5.19
N THR A 129 -10.49 -2.22 4.64
CA THR A 129 -10.71 -1.54 3.37
C THR A 129 -10.97 -2.55 2.25
N GLY A 130 -10.18 -3.63 2.17
CA GLY A 130 -10.41 -4.70 1.20
C GLY A 130 -11.80 -5.34 1.35
N VAL A 131 -12.18 -5.71 2.58
CA VAL A 131 -13.52 -6.26 2.87
C VAL A 131 -14.63 -5.29 2.47
N ILE A 132 -14.50 -4.01 2.83
CA ILE A 132 -15.50 -2.98 2.54
C ILE A 132 -15.61 -2.71 1.03
N VAL A 133 -14.50 -2.67 0.29
CA VAL A 133 -14.50 -2.51 -1.18
C VAL A 133 -15.16 -3.71 -1.86
N ALA A 134 -14.86 -4.93 -1.44
CA ALA A 134 -15.49 -6.13 -1.99
C ALA A 134 -17.01 -6.13 -1.76
N THR A 135 -17.45 -5.68 -0.59
CA THR A 135 -18.88 -5.51 -0.29
C THR A 135 -19.52 -4.41 -1.12
N LEU A 136 -18.90 -3.22 -1.21
CA LEU A 136 -19.42 -2.08 -1.98
C LEU A 136 -19.53 -2.40 -3.47
N SER A 137 -18.51 -3.01 -4.06
CA SER A 137 -18.53 -3.44 -5.47
C SER A 137 -19.62 -4.50 -5.72
N GLY A 138 -19.82 -5.43 -4.78
CA GLY A 138 -20.90 -6.42 -4.84
C GLY A 138 -22.31 -5.82 -4.78
N VAL A 139 -22.53 -4.86 -3.87
CA VAL A 139 -23.79 -4.09 -3.76
C VAL A 139 -24.06 -3.34 -5.06
N LEU A 140 -23.04 -2.66 -5.61
CA LEU A 140 -23.16 -1.91 -6.85
C LEU A 140 -23.46 -2.83 -8.04
N LYS A 141 -22.75 -3.97 -8.16
CA LYS A 141 -23.00 -4.98 -9.19
C LYS A 141 -24.44 -5.49 -9.13
N ARG A 142 -24.93 -5.82 -7.94
CA ARG A 142 -26.31 -6.30 -7.76
C ARG A 142 -27.33 -5.26 -8.24
N HIS A 143 -27.14 -4.00 -7.88
CA HIS A 143 -28.03 -2.91 -8.30
C HIS A 143 -28.03 -2.76 -9.82
N ILE A 144 -26.86 -2.77 -10.45
CA ILE A 144 -26.71 -2.72 -11.91
C ILE A 144 -27.46 -3.89 -12.58
N LEU A 145 -27.34 -5.10 -12.05
CA LEU A 145 -28.02 -6.29 -12.60
C LEU A 145 -29.55 -6.21 -12.47
N ILE A 146 -30.07 -5.76 -11.33
CA ILE A 146 -31.52 -5.61 -11.11
C ILE A 146 -32.12 -4.55 -12.03
N GLU A 147 -31.43 -3.43 -12.19
CA GLU A 147 -31.88 -2.28 -12.97
C GLU A 147 -31.50 -2.36 -14.47
N GLN A 148 -30.88 -3.46 -14.90
CA GLN A 148 -30.35 -3.67 -16.26
C GLN A 148 -29.48 -2.48 -16.73
N GLY A 149 -28.59 -2.02 -15.84
CA GLY A 149 -27.72 -0.86 -16.07
C GLY A 149 -26.64 -1.10 -17.12
N SER A 150 -26.36 -0.07 -17.91
CA SER A 150 -25.26 0.00 -18.89
C SER A 150 -24.07 0.79 -18.35
N SER A 151 -22.92 0.69 -19.03
CA SER A 151 -21.73 1.52 -18.75
C SER A 151 -22.02 3.01 -18.94
N SER A 152 -22.88 3.40 -19.88
CA SER A 152 -23.29 4.80 -20.09
C SER A 152 -24.12 5.38 -18.95
N ALA A 153 -24.84 4.54 -18.20
CA ALA A 153 -25.67 4.97 -17.08
C ALA A 153 -24.89 5.01 -15.75
N LEU A 154 -23.74 4.34 -15.65
CA LEU A 154 -22.93 4.27 -14.43
C LEU A 154 -22.46 5.65 -13.92
N PRO A 155 -21.90 6.56 -14.74
CA PRO A 155 -21.47 7.87 -14.25
C PRO A 155 -22.60 8.68 -13.62
N LEU A 156 -23.82 8.61 -14.17
CA LEU A 156 -24.96 9.33 -13.63
C LEU A 156 -25.39 8.78 -12.26
N LEU A 157 -25.31 7.45 -12.06
CA LEU A 157 -25.56 6.82 -10.76
C LEU A 157 -24.53 7.29 -9.72
N LEU A 158 -23.25 7.35 -10.11
CA LEU A 158 -22.16 7.82 -9.24
C LEU A 158 -22.31 9.31 -8.90
N ALA A 159 -22.69 10.15 -9.86
CA ALA A 159 -22.96 11.57 -9.62
C ALA A 159 -24.07 11.78 -8.59
N ALA A 160 -25.05 10.88 -8.56
CA ALA A 160 -26.19 10.94 -7.64
C ALA A 160 -25.83 10.59 -6.18
N GLN A 161 -24.59 10.15 -5.92
CA GLN A 161 -24.10 9.85 -4.57
C GLN A 161 -23.62 11.09 -3.83
N TRP A 162 -23.32 12.19 -4.54
CA TRP A 162 -22.74 13.40 -3.95
C TRP A 162 -23.49 13.92 -2.70
N PRO A 163 -24.83 14.04 -2.69
CA PRO A 163 -25.55 14.53 -1.50
C PRO A 163 -25.38 13.66 -0.27
N SER A 164 -25.15 12.34 -0.43
CA SER A 164 -24.98 11.40 0.67
C SER A 164 -23.57 11.42 1.26
N ILE A 165 -22.58 11.96 0.55
CA ILE A 165 -21.18 12.00 0.99
C ILE A 165 -20.69 13.41 1.32
N GLN A 166 -21.39 14.46 0.86
CA GLN A 166 -20.93 15.85 0.97
C GLN A 166 -20.61 16.28 2.41
N SER A 167 -21.40 15.84 3.39
CA SER A 167 -21.18 16.22 4.80
C SER A 167 -19.95 15.56 5.43
N GLU A 168 -19.48 14.44 4.88
CA GLU A 168 -18.34 13.68 5.39
C GLU A 168 -17.09 13.85 4.51
N PHE A 169 -17.22 14.55 3.38
CA PHE A 169 -16.11 14.80 2.47
C PHE A 169 -15.22 15.92 3.01
N SER A 170 -14.00 15.57 3.39
CA SER A 170 -13.00 16.48 3.96
C SER A 170 -11.86 16.75 2.99
N ASP A 171 -11.08 17.82 3.22
CA ASP A 171 -9.88 18.10 2.43
C ASP A 171 -8.82 17.00 2.56
N ALA A 172 -8.75 16.30 3.70
CA ALA A 172 -7.88 15.14 3.87
C ALA A 172 -8.28 13.98 2.93
N LEU A 173 -9.60 13.76 2.75
CA LEU A 173 -10.10 12.78 1.80
C LEU A 173 -9.87 13.24 0.36
N ALA A 174 -10.11 14.52 0.05
CA ALA A 174 -9.81 15.10 -1.26
C ALA A 174 -8.34 14.86 -1.64
N SER A 175 -7.40 15.17 -0.73
CA SER A 175 -5.97 14.94 -0.92
C SER A 175 -5.61 13.48 -1.14
N THR A 176 -6.27 12.56 -0.41
CA THR A 176 -6.09 11.11 -0.62
C THR A 176 -6.52 10.67 -2.03
N LEU A 177 -7.51 11.34 -2.61
CA LEU A 177 -8.00 11.10 -3.96
C LEU A 177 -7.26 11.92 -5.03
N HIS A 178 -6.14 12.56 -4.68
CA HIS A 178 -5.34 13.42 -5.55
C HIS A 178 -6.06 14.70 -6.01
N PHE A 179 -6.99 15.20 -5.19
CA PHE A 179 -7.61 16.51 -5.34
C PHE A 179 -7.06 17.45 -4.29
N ASP A 180 -6.85 18.69 -4.69
CA ASP A 180 -6.20 19.62 -3.82
C ASP A 180 -7.17 20.24 -2.78
N SER A 181 -8.50 20.14 -2.96
CA SER A 181 -9.48 20.47 -1.90
C SER A 181 -10.85 19.80 -2.12
N ALA A 182 -11.65 19.78 -1.05
CA ALA A 182 -13.03 19.31 -1.08
C ALA A 182 -13.92 20.11 -2.05
N ILE A 183 -13.65 21.41 -2.16
CA ILE A 183 -14.36 22.32 -3.07
C ILE A 183 -14.06 21.95 -4.53
N GLU A 184 -12.79 21.70 -4.86
CA GLU A 184 -12.41 21.34 -6.22
C GLU A 184 -13.08 20.04 -6.67
N PHE A 185 -13.08 19.03 -5.80
CA PHE A 185 -13.81 17.79 -6.05
C PHE A 185 -15.31 18.06 -6.26
N CYS A 186 -15.93 18.87 -5.39
CA CYS A 186 -17.35 19.22 -5.44
C CYS A 186 -17.74 19.89 -6.78
N ASP A 187 -16.91 20.81 -7.26
CA ASP A 187 -17.18 21.58 -8.47
C ASP A 187 -16.91 20.79 -9.75
N THR A 188 -15.97 19.85 -9.72
CA THR A 188 -15.53 19.12 -10.92
C THR A 188 -16.21 17.77 -11.10
N ILE A 189 -16.13 16.87 -10.11
CA ILE A 189 -16.42 15.46 -10.33
C ILE A 189 -17.91 15.17 -10.59
N PRO A 190 -18.87 15.68 -9.79
CA PRO A 190 -20.28 15.51 -10.09
C PRO A 190 -20.68 16.10 -11.45
N ALA A 191 -20.08 17.20 -11.89
CA ALA A 191 -20.36 17.82 -13.18
C ALA A 191 -19.80 16.97 -14.33
N GLN A 192 -18.54 16.55 -14.24
CA GLN A 192 -17.89 15.68 -15.23
C GLN A 192 -18.64 14.37 -15.45
N LEU A 193 -19.08 13.72 -14.37
CA LEU A 193 -19.86 12.49 -14.44
C LEU A 193 -21.18 12.65 -15.21
N ARG A 194 -21.89 13.77 -15.02
CA ARG A 194 -23.15 14.07 -15.76
C ARG A 194 -22.88 14.32 -17.24
N VAL A 195 -21.83 15.07 -17.55
CA VAL A 195 -21.43 15.34 -18.95
C VAL A 195 -21.02 14.05 -19.65
N LEU A 196 -20.20 13.22 -18.99
CA LEU A 196 -19.74 11.95 -19.53
C LEU A 196 -20.89 10.99 -19.81
N SER A 197 -21.85 10.86 -18.89
CA SER A 197 -23.05 10.02 -19.12
C SER A 197 -23.84 10.48 -20.35
N GLY A 198 -24.03 11.80 -20.51
CA GLY A 198 -24.71 12.36 -21.69
C GLY A 198 -23.98 12.05 -23.01
N ASN A 199 -22.65 12.12 -23.00
CA ASN A 199 -21.82 11.83 -24.17
C ASN A 199 -21.84 10.33 -24.52
N LEU A 200 -21.71 9.45 -23.52
CA LEU A 200 -21.76 8.00 -23.72
C LEU A 200 -23.13 7.54 -24.23
N LYS A 201 -24.22 8.07 -23.67
CA LYS A 201 -25.57 7.76 -24.13
C LYS A 201 -25.78 8.17 -25.59
N ARG A 202 -25.32 9.37 -25.97
CA ARG A 202 -25.38 9.83 -27.36
C ARG A 202 -24.55 8.93 -28.28
N ALA A 203 -23.36 8.50 -27.86
CA ALA A 203 -22.52 7.59 -28.63
C ALA A 203 -23.18 6.22 -28.83
N GLU A 204 -23.87 5.67 -27.81
CA GLU A 204 -24.65 4.44 -27.92
C GLU A 204 -25.85 4.59 -28.87
N GLU A 205 -26.59 5.69 -28.78
CA GLU A 205 -27.70 5.99 -29.70
C GLU A 205 -27.22 6.16 -31.15
N THR A 206 -26.05 6.76 -31.34
CA THR A 206 -25.45 6.93 -32.67
C THR A 206 -24.99 5.59 -33.25
N LYS A 207 -24.30 4.76 -32.46
CA LYS A 207 -23.93 3.38 -32.87
C LYS A 207 -25.17 2.55 -33.19
N LYS A 208 -26.21 2.63 -32.37
CA LYS A 208 -27.47 1.92 -32.60
C LYS A 208 -28.16 2.43 -33.87
N ALA A 209 -28.16 3.74 -34.13
CA ALA A 209 -28.71 4.31 -35.37
C ALA A 209 -27.90 3.92 -36.62
N GLU A 210 -26.58 3.78 -36.50
CA GLU A 210 -25.68 3.38 -37.58
C GLU A 210 -25.81 1.87 -37.87
N GLU A 211 -25.98 1.03 -36.84
CA GLU A 211 -26.33 -0.39 -36.98
C GLU A 211 -27.74 -0.57 -37.56
N THR A 212 -28.72 0.25 -37.16
CA THR A 212 -30.09 0.24 -37.72
C THR A 212 -30.11 0.71 -39.17
N LYS A 213 -29.20 1.61 -39.58
CA LYS A 213 -29.10 2.11 -40.96
C LYS A 213 -28.53 1.08 -41.95
N CYS A 214 -27.84 0.05 -41.45
CA CYS A 214 -27.43 -1.11 -42.25
C CYS A 214 -28.55 -2.17 -42.40
N GLU A 215 -29.69 -2.01 -41.72
CA GLU A 215 -30.90 -2.81 -41.84
C GLU A 215 -32.09 -1.95 -42.29
N GLU A 216 -32.01 -1.30 -43.46
CA GLU A 216 -33.22 -0.84 -44.18
C GLU A 216 -33.65 -1.88 -45.23
N PRO A 217 -34.97 -2.03 -45.45
CA PRO A 217 -35.53 -3.17 -46.18
C PRO A 217 -35.25 -3.05 -47.68
N VAL A 218 -34.85 -4.16 -48.30
CA VAL A 218 -34.85 -4.28 -49.76
C VAL A 218 -36.30 -4.31 -50.23
N ASP A 219 -36.85 -3.15 -50.58
CA ASP A 219 -38.20 -3.05 -51.13
C ASP A 219 -38.18 -3.18 -52.66
N SER A 220 -38.56 -4.36 -53.11
CA SER A 220 -39.44 -4.65 -54.23
C SER A 220 -39.56 -3.61 -55.36
N ALA A 221 -38.71 -3.71 -56.40
CA ALA A 221 -38.98 -3.13 -57.72
C ALA A 221 -38.82 -4.17 -58.84
N VAL A 222 -39.96 -4.75 -59.22
CA VAL A 222 -40.37 -5.25 -60.54
C VAL A 222 -39.25 -5.70 -61.51
N LEU A 223 -39.10 -7.02 -61.68
CA LEU A 223 -38.81 -7.61 -62.99
C LEU A 223 -39.73 -8.81 -63.21
N THR A 224 -40.43 -8.74 -64.33
CA THR A 224 -41.55 -9.56 -64.76
C THR A 224 -41.15 -11.02 -65.00
N ARG A 225 -41.96 -11.92 -64.44
CA ARG A 225 -41.89 -13.36 -64.69
C ARG A 225 -42.56 -13.66 -66.04
N THR A 226 -41.80 -14.17 -67.00
CA THR A 226 -42.34 -14.96 -68.12
C THR A 226 -41.91 -16.41 -67.91
N ALA A 227 -42.87 -17.34 -67.92
CA ALA A 227 -42.67 -18.79 -67.84
C ALA A 227 -42.70 -19.39 -69.25
N PRO A 228 -41.98 -20.50 -69.51
CA PRO A 228 -42.62 -21.83 -69.53
C PRO A 228 -41.64 -23.00 -69.15
N PRO A 229 -41.95 -24.31 -69.34
CA PRO A 229 -43.12 -25.10 -68.95
C PRO A 229 -42.78 -26.30 -68.00
N ARG A 230 -43.81 -27.05 -67.59
CA ARG A 230 -43.85 -28.19 -66.63
C ARG A 230 -43.25 -29.52 -67.17
N ILE A 231 -42.51 -30.28 -66.35
CA ILE A 231 -42.44 -31.77 -66.41
C ILE A 231 -42.35 -32.38 -64.97
N LYS A 232 -42.92 -33.57 -64.81
CA LYS A 232 -43.39 -34.26 -63.58
C LYS A 232 -42.32 -35.04 -62.77
N ARG A 233 -42.67 -35.29 -61.49
CA ARG A 233 -42.05 -36.19 -60.47
C ARG A 233 -41.45 -37.52 -61.00
N LYS A 234 -40.26 -37.89 -60.49
CA LYS A 234 -39.91 -39.21 -59.91
C LYS A 234 -38.45 -39.23 -59.34
N VAL A 235 -38.33 -39.83 -58.15
CA VAL A 235 -37.24 -40.64 -57.54
C VAL A 235 -35.81 -40.52 -58.09
N ILE A 236 -34.81 -40.31 -57.20
CA ILE A 236 -33.58 -41.13 -57.00
C ILE A 236 -32.60 -40.39 -56.04
N ALA A 237 -31.96 -41.18 -55.17
CA ALA A 237 -30.98 -40.82 -54.16
C ALA A 237 -29.58 -40.48 -54.70
N GLY A 238 -28.77 -39.77 -53.90
CA GLY A 238 -27.30 -39.73 -54.01
C GLY A 238 -26.64 -38.40 -53.64
N LEU A 239 -26.00 -38.36 -52.45
CA LEU A 239 -24.75 -37.65 -52.00
C LEU A 239 -24.30 -36.37 -52.77
N LEU A 240 -23.80 -35.25 -52.19
CA LEU A 240 -23.03 -34.98 -50.96
C LEU A 240 -22.68 -33.44 -50.87
N VAL A 241 -22.61 -32.89 -49.64
CA VAL A 241 -21.76 -31.77 -49.10
C VAL A 241 -21.96 -30.27 -49.51
N VAL A 242 -21.86 -29.42 -48.47
CA VAL A 242 -21.62 -27.94 -48.37
C VAL A 242 -22.84 -27.07 -48.73
N ALA A 243 -23.40 -26.17 -47.92
CA ALA A 243 -22.86 -25.30 -46.88
C ALA A 243 -23.93 -25.01 -45.81
N GLY A 244 -23.59 -25.20 -44.54
CA GLY A 244 -24.42 -24.79 -43.40
C GLY A 244 -23.57 -24.86 -42.14
N GLY A 245 -23.05 -23.71 -41.71
CA GLY A 245 -22.25 -23.58 -40.48
C GLY A 245 -21.03 -22.68 -40.63
N ALA A 246 -21.25 -21.36 -40.74
CA ALA A 246 -20.18 -20.38 -40.60
C ALA A 246 -20.74 -19.09 -39.96
N SER A 247 -20.48 -18.94 -38.67
CA SER A 247 -20.25 -17.67 -37.92
C SER A 247 -20.67 -17.80 -36.46
N ALA A 248 -20.07 -18.78 -35.78
CA ALA A 248 -20.05 -18.84 -34.32
C ALA A 248 -18.77 -19.55 -33.81
N ILE A 249 -17.64 -19.42 -34.50
CA ILE A 249 -16.27 -19.72 -34.00
C ILE A 249 -15.34 -18.75 -34.74
N ALA A 250 -15.22 -17.51 -34.24
CA ALA A 250 -14.24 -16.53 -34.75
C ALA A 250 -13.72 -15.52 -33.71
N CYS A 251 -14.06 -15.69 -32.42
CA CYS A 251 -13.52 -14.83 -31.35
C CYS A 251 -12.74 -15.61 -30.26
N GLY A 252 -12.72 -16.94 -30.32
CA GLY A 252 -12.04 -17.81 -29.33
C GLY A 252 -10.58 -18.12 -29.64
N LEU A 253 -10.07 -17.78 -30.83
CA LEU A 253 -8.71 -18.14 -31.27
C LEU A 253 -7.77 -16.94 -31.43
N TYR A 254 -8.21 -15.72 -31.10
CA TYR A 254 -7.37 -14.51 -31.20
C TYR A 254 -6.64 -14.14 -29.89
N TYR A 255 -6.98 -14.76 -28.75
CA TYR A 255 -6.35 -14.44 -27.44
C TYR A 255 -5.46 -15.54 -26.83
N ALA A 256 -5.29 -16.69 -27.48
CA ALA A 256 -4.44 -17.79 -26.97
C ALA A 256 -3.02 -17.83 -27.56
N GLN A 257 -2.59 -16.80 -28.31
CA GLN A 257 -1.38 -16.86 -29.13
C GLN A 257 -0.31 -15.78 -28.82
N ARG A 258 -0.24 -15.32 -27.56
CA ARG A 258 0.87 -14.44 -27.10
C ARG A 258 1.60 -14.88 -25.83
N SER A 259 1.33 -16.07 -25.30
CA SER A 259 2.11 -16.63 -24.18
C SER A 259 2.74 -17.96 -24.58
N GLN A 260 3.87 -17.92 -25.29
CA GLN A 260 5.03 -18.82 -25.18
C GLN A 260 5.92 -18.77 -26.44
N SER A 261 7.04 -18.06 -26.31
CA SER A 261 8.31 -18.22 -27.05
C SER A 261 9.29 -17.31 -26.27
N ALA A 262 10.37 -17.74 -25.62
CA ALA A 262 11.29 -18.80 -25.98
C ALA A 262 11.95 -19.41 -24.73
N VAL A 263 11.87 -20.73 -24.62
CA VAL A 263 12.91 -21.57 -24.03
C VAL A 263 13.11 -22.69 -25.03
N GLU A 264 14.23 -22.69 -25.75
CA GLU A 264 14.97 -23.89 -26.14
C GLU A 264 16.24 -23.50 -26.91
N LEU A 265 17.39 -23.98 -26.44
CA LEU A 265 18.31 -24.84 -27.22
C LEU A 265 19.62 -25.04 -26.40
N ASN A 266 19.72 -26.18 -25.73
CA ASN A 266 20.59 -27.24 -26.25
C ASN A 266 20.41 -28.53 -25.46
N ASN A 267 19.96 -29.53 -26.21
CA ASN A 267 19.92 -30.93 -25.84
C ASN A 267 21.21 -31.58 -26.36
N THR A 268 21.85 -32.44 -25.57
CA THR A 268 22.56 -33.59 -26.14
C THR A 268 22.52 -34.75 -25.16
N THR A 269 21.88 -35.79 -25.65
CA THR A 269 21.52 -37.08 -25.06
C THR A 269 22.74 -37.98 -24.83
N SER A 270 22.75 -38.77 -23.74
CA SER A 270 23.07 -40.22 -23.79
C SER A 270 22.81 -40.96 -22.45
N ILE A 271 21.68 -41.68 -22.41
CA ILE A 271 21.44 -43.08 -21.95
C ILE A 271 22.48 -43.76 -21.02
N GLN A 272 22.08 -44.24 -19.82
CA GLN A 272 21.75 -45.65 -19.44
C GLN A 272 21.56 -45.86 -17.89
N LYS A 273 20.64 -46.76 -17.51
CA LYS A 273 20.20 -47.23 -16.14
C LYS A 273 21.16 -48.33 -15.57
N PRO A 274 20.96 -48.98 -14.38
CA PRO A 274 20.61 -48.62 -12.99
C PRO A 274 21.62 -49.14 -11.88
N VAL A 275 21.37 -48.76 -10.61
CA VAL A 275 21.87 -49.19 -9.24
C VAL A 275 22.21 -50.72 -9.10
N PRO A 276 23.08 -51.28 -8.18
CA PRO A 276 23.35 -50.88 -6.76
C PRO A 276 24.72 -51.22 -6.06
N ARG A 277 24.82 -50.76 -4.79
CA ARG A 277 25.44 -51.37 -3.56
C ARG A 277 26.94 -51.27 -3.21
N GLU A 278 27.18 -50.95 -1.92
CA GLU A 278 28.25 -51.47 -1.01
C GLU A 278 29.70 -51.01 -1.31
N THR A 279 30.66 -50.72 -0.41
CA THR A 279 30.91 -50.88 1.04
C THR A 279 32.20 -50.08 1.36
N THR A 280 32.42 -49.70 2.63
CA THR A 280 33.74 -49.45 3.30
C THR A 280 34.60 -48.27 2.80
N SER A 281 35.44 -47.59 3.59
CA SER A 281 35.88 -47.63 4.98
C SER A 281 36.91 -46.50 5.18
N ASN A 282 37.21 -46.21 6.44
CA ASN A 282 38.41 -45.55 6.98
C ASN A 282 38.39 -44.02 7.03
N THR A 283 38.24 -43.41 8.22
CA THR A 283 39.08 -43.48 9.43
C THR A 283 40.45 -42.81 9.22
N SER A 284 40.62 -41.65 9.84
CA SER A 284 41.79 -41.36 10.69
C SER A 284 41.48 -40.17 11.60
N GLN A 285 41.19 -40.51 12.85
CA GLN A 285 41.46 -39.67 14.01
C GLN A 285 42.98 -39.42 14.13
N LYS A 286 43.36 -38.31 14.76
CA LYS A 286 44.56 -38.28 15.60
C LYS A 286 44.29 -37.50 16.88
N GLU A 287 44.53 -38.22 17.97
CA GLU A 287 44.53 -37.94 19.42
C GLU A 287 45.38 -36.72 19.85
N VAL A 288 44.93 -35.91 20.82
CA VAL A 288 44.99 -35.99 22.31
C VAL A 288 46.29 -35.47 22.93
N THR A 289 46.14 -34.44 23.78
CA THR A 289 46.71 -34.21 25.13
C THR A 289 45.96 -32.99 25.71
N GLY A 290 45.40 -32.87 26.92
CA GLY A 290 45.57 -33.57 28.20
C GLY A 290 45.96 -32.55 29.29
N SER A 291 45.21 -32.51 30.41
CA SER A 291 45.39 -31.76 31.69
C SER A 291 44.74 -30.36 31.77
N ALA A 292 43.63 -30.11 32.49
CA ALA A 292 43.24 -30.34 33.89
C ALA A 292 43.91 -29.39 34.91
N GLY A 293 43.08 -28.64 35.65
CA GLY A 293 43.44 -27.72 36.73
C GLY A 293 42.20 -27.04 37.34
N THR A 294 41.63 -27.68 38.36
CA THR A 294 40.43 -27.33 39.14
C THR A 294 40.81 -26.48 40.36
N SER A 295 40.00 -25.48 40.76
CA SER A 295 39.63 -25.20 42.18
C SER A 295 38.76 -23.93 42.35
N SER A 296 37.53 -24.11 42.88
CA SER A 296 36.84 -23.19 43.80
C SER A 296 37.02 -23.74 45.25
N PRO A 297 36.34 -23.30 46.34
CA PRO A 297 35.71 -22.02 46.76
C PRO A 297 36.08 -21.64 48.23
N MET A 298 35.53 -20.54 48.81
CA MET A 298 35.18 -20.29 50.24
C MET A 298 34.94 -18.76 50.44
N THR A 299 33.76 -18.21 50.79
CA THR A 299 32.90 -18.16 52.02
C THR A 299 33.39 -17.29 53.19
N ALA A 300 32.45 -16.45 53.68
CA ALA A 300 32.17 -15.95 55.06
C ALA A 300 32.20 -14.41 55.20
N ASP A 301 31.44 -13.70 56.04
CA ASP A 301 30.12 -13.83 56.72
C ASP A 301 29.88 -12.51 57.51
N VAL A 302 28.64 -12.25 57.99
CA VAL A 302 28.24 -11.55 59.25
C VAL A 302 28.20 -9.99 59.40
N SER A 303 26.95 -9.47 59.41
CA SER A 303 26.20 -8.74 60.50
C SER A 303 26.23 -7.20 60.77
N THR A 304 24.99 -6.65 60.85
CA THR A 304 24.36 -5.71 61.85
C THR A 304 24.98 -4.31 62.13
N THR A 305 24.32 -3.18 62.45
CA THR A 305 22.97 -2.79 62.95
C THR A 305 22.83 -1.24 62.96
N THR A 306 21.58 -0.73 62.86
CA THR A 306 20.97 0.51 63.45
C THR A 306 21.56 1.93 63.29
N SER A 307 20.68 2.90 62.92
CA SER A 307 20.32 4.10 63.74
C SER A 307 19.30 5.00 62.99
N VAL A 308 18.00 4.95 63.34
CA VAL A 308 17.16 5.92 64.12
C VAL A 308 16.46 7.02 63.30
N ALA A 309 15.18 7.17 63.62
CA ALA A 309 14.07 7.94 63.05
C ALA A 309 13.96 9.41 63.49
N SER A 310 12.89 10.05 62.98
CA SER A 310 12.05 11.14 63.53
C SER A 310 12.02 12.40 62.66
N GLU A 311 10.91 13.10 62.40
CA GLU A 311 9.47 12.93 62.62
C GLU A 311 8.77 14.03 61.80
N ALA A 312 7.45 13.94 61.63
CA ALA A 312 6.62 14.79 60.77
C ALA A 312 5.94 15.98 61.52
N VAL A 313 5.07 16.72 60.79
CA VAL A 313 3.75 17.29 61.22
C VAL A 313 3.59 18.85 61.30
N VAL A 314 2.87 19.42 60.30
CA VAL A 314 1.64 20.31 60.37
C VAL A 314 1.66 21.88 60.30
N ALA A 315 0.74 22.36 59.42
CA ALA A 315 -0.12 23.59 59.33
C ALA A 315 0.41 25.04 59.14
N GLY A 316 -0.29 25.80 58.26
CA GLY A 316 -0.15 27.26 57.98
C GLY A 316 -0.81 28.19 59.04
N PRO A 317 -1.28 29.45 58.76
CA PRO A 317 -1.50 30.19 57.48
C PRO A 317 -1.14 31.72 57.50
N VAL A 318 -1.61 32.49 56.48
CA VAL A 318 -2.01 33.95 56.45
C VAL A 318 -1.11 35.04 55.80
N ALA A 319 -1.67 35.64 54.73
CA ALA A 319 -1.78 37.05 54.21
C ALA A 319 -0.62 38.07 54.33
N THR A 320 -0.28 38.89 53.32
CA THR A 320 -0.98 40.10 52.76
C THR A 320 -0.04 40.69 51.67
N SER A 321 -0.40 41.33 50.55
CA SER A 321 -1.23 42.53 50.35
C SER A 321 -1.39 42.86 48.85
N SER A 322 -2.59 43.33 48.48
CA SER A 322 -3.04 44.04 47.25
C SER A 322 -2.56 45.52 47.25
N PRO A 323 -2.80 46.42 46.24
CA PRO A 323 -4.01 46.47 45.38
C PRO A 323 -3.91 47.06 43.95
N SER A 324 -5.00 46.85 43.19
CA SER A 324 -5.43 47.62 42.02
C SER A 324 -6.11 48.94 42.43
N PRO A 325 -6.45 49.81 41.47
CA PRO A 325 -7.84 50.23 41.39
C PRO A 325 -8.44 50.22 39.99
N SER A 326 -9.75 49.96 40.00
CA SER A 326 -10.74 49.98 38.93
C SER A 326 -11.31 51.37 38.64
N THR A 327 -11.83 51.59 37.44
CA THR A 327 -13.10 52.33 37.25
C THR A 327 -13.92 51.80 36.06
N SER A 328 -15.21 51.82 36.29
CA SER A 328 -16.36 51.23 35.59
C SER A 328 -17.10 52.23 34.69
N ALA A 329 -17.87 51.74 33.71
CA ALA A 329 -19.27 52.16 33.49
C ALA A 329 -19.99 51.29 32.45
N SER A 330 -21.18 50.80 32.82
CA SER A 330 -22.17 50.12 31.98
C SER A 330 -23.21 51.09 31.41
N ALA A 331 -23.78 50.78 30.24
CA ALA A 331 -25.17 51.09 29.91
C ALA A 331 -25.72 50.11 28.85
N SER A 332 -26.91 49.57 29.13
CA SER A 332 -27.66 48.61 28.31
C SER A 332 -28.45 49.25 27.17
N GLY A 333 -28.69 48.48 26.11
CA GLY A 333 -29.74 48.75 25.10
C GLY A 333 -29.73 47.71 23.96
N SER A 334 -30.66 46.77 23.98
CA SER A 334 -30.89 45.76 22.91
C SER A 334 -31.24 46.39 21.56
N THR A 335 -30.77 45.81 20.44
CA THR A 335 -31.56 45.50 19.21
C THR A 335 -30.72 44.64 18.22
N ALA A 336 -31.32 43.50 17.82
CA ALA A 336 -31.22 42.72 16.57
C ALA A 336 -29.90 42.49 15.79
N LEU A 337 -29.62 41.18 15.59
CA LEU A 337 -29.12 40.48 14.38
C LEU A 337 -28.52 41.31 13.22
N SER A 338 -27.22 41.08 12.94
CA SER A 338 -26.66 41.01 11.59
C SER A 338 -25.29 40.32 11.62
N PHE A 339 -25.15 39.24 10.86
CA PHE A 339 -23.90 38.52 10.65
C PHE A 339 -22.97 39.34 9.75
N ALA A 340 -21.84 39.77 10.29
CA ALA A 340 -20.70 40.23 9.51
C ALA A 340 -19.58 39.19 9.63
N SER A 341 -19.10 38.76 8.47
CA SER A 341 -17.96 37.87 8.24
C SER A 341 -16.74 38.21 9.11
N ASN A 342 -16.29 37.25 9.91
CA ASN A 342 -14.99 37.32 10.56
C ASN A 342 -14.08 36.18 10.05
N GLY A 343 -13.08 36.58 9.28
CA GLY A 343 -11.70 36.07 9.33
C GLY A 343 -11.49 34.58 9.16
N ALA A 344 -11.14 34.18 7.95
CA ALA A 344 -10.44 32.94 7.65
C ALA A 344 -9.25 32.74 8.64
N ALA A 345 -9.25 31.60 9.33
CA ALA A 345 -8.01 31.06 9.88
C ALA A 345 -7.12 30.59 8.71
N PRO A 346 -5.81 30.90 8.73
CA PRO A 346 -4.95 30.64 7.58
C PRO A 346 -4.76 29.13 7.38
N ASP A 347 -5.06 28.69 6.16
CA ASP A 347 -4.66 27.42 5.57
C ASP A 347 -3.18 27.12 5.90
N LYS A 348 -2.86 25.91 6.38
CA LYS A 348 -1.45 25.55 6.57
C LYS A 348 -0.85 25.26 5.20
N PRO A 349 0.26 25.93 4.81
CA PRO A 349 0.83 25.77 3.47
C PRO A 349 1.35 24.35 3.24
N HIS A 350 0.92 23.73 2.15
CA HIS A 350 1.52 22.50 1.61
C HIS A 350 2.93 22.84 1.09
N HIS A 351 3.91 21.99 1.36
CA HIS A 351 5.30 22.23 1.00
C HIS A 351 5.71 21.27 -0.13
N ALA A 352 6.14 21.84 -1.25
CA ALA A 352 6.48 21.07 -2.42
C ALA A 352 7.69 20.16 -2.13
N ARG A 353 7.64 18.90 -2.56
CA ARG A 353 8.68 17.90 -2.27
C ARG A 353 9.81 18.00 -3.28
N PHE A 354 11.03 17.73 -2.85
CA PHE A 354 12.18 17.64 -3.75
C PHE A 354 13.14 16.55 -3.27
N GLY A 355 13.75 15.84 -4.19
CA GLY A 355 14.90 15.03 -3.84
C GLY A 355 15.62 14.50 -5.05
N PHE A 356 16.81 13.98 -4.79
CA PHE A 356 17.59 13.32 -5.80
C PHE A 356 18.42 12.19 -5.20
N GLY A 357 18.82 11.25 -6.04
CA GLY A 357 19.86 10.30 -5.74
C GLY A 357 20.77 10.08 -6.93
N VAL A 358 22.08 10.06 -6.68
CA VAL A 358 23.11 9.89 -7.71
C VAL A 358 23.65 8.47 -7.61
N GLY A 359 23.53 7.71 -8.69
CA GLY A 359 24.05 6.34 -8.76
C GLY A 359 25.58 6.27 -8.79
N ARG A 360 26.13 5.05 -8.88
CA ARG A 360 27.58 4.83 -9.11
C ARG A 360 28.04 5.32 -10.50
N THR A 361 27.13 5.34 -11.46
CA THR A 361 27.36 5.81 -12.84
C THR A 361 27.39 7.33 -12.96
N GLY A 362 27.13 8.06 -11.86
CA GLY A 362 27.09 9.53 -11.86
C GLY A 362 25.81 10.13 -12.44
N VAL A 363 24.85 9.31 -12.90
CA VAL A 363 23.54 9.79 -13.38
C VAL A 363 22.65 10.13 -12.18
N ALA A 364 22.12 11.35 -12.15
CA ALA A 364 21.24 11.82 -11.08
C ALA A 364 19.77 11.48 -11.40
N ASN A 365 19.08 10.80 -10.47
CA ASN A 365 17.63 10.63 -10.53
C ASN A 365 16.99 11.69 -9.63
N VAL A 366 16.24 12.62 -10.21
CA VAL A 366 15.61 13.76 -9.55
C VAL A 366 14.11 13.54 -9.52
N TYR A 367 13.49 13.79 -8.37
CA TYR A 367 12.04 13.81 -8.22
C TYR A 367 11.62 15.11 -7.53
N ALA A 368 10.59 15.77 -8.05
CA ALA A 368 10.17 17.06 -7.54
C ALA A 368 8.67 17.32 -7.73
N THR A 369 8.10 18.09 -6.82
CA THR A 369 6.78 18.70 -6.96
C THR A 369 6.97 20.21 -7.04
N VAL A 370 6.50 20.87 -8.10
CA VAL A 370 6.70 22.32 -8.34
C VAL A 370 5.36 23.04 -8.50
N THR A 371 5.32 24.35 -8.36
CA THR A 371 4.04 25.09 -8.27
C THR A 371 3.47 25.51 -9.62
N SER A 372 4.27 25.42 -10.69
CA SER A 372 3.83 25.81 -12.03
C SER A 372 4.67 25.17 -13.14
N GLY A 373 4.13 25.15 -14.35
CA GLY A 373 4.88 24.68 -15.54
C GLY A 373 6.09 25.56 -15.89
N SER A 374 6.10 26.85 -15.50
CA SER A 374 7.27 27.71 -15.66
C SER A 374 8.40 27.31 -14.70
N GLU A 375 8.06 26.91 -13.47
CA GLU A 375 8.99 26.36 -12.50
C GLU A 375 9.53 24.98 -12.90
N GLU A 376 8.70 24.12 -13.47
CA GLU A 376 9.14 22.86 -14.07
C GLU A 376 10.19 23.13 -15.15
N ASN A 377 9.88 24.02 -16.10
CA ASN A 377 10.80 24.39 -17.18
C ASN A 377 12.09 25.01 -16.63
N ARG A 378 12.01 25.86 -15.61
CA ARG A 378 13.17 26.45 -14.93
C ARG A 378 14.05 25.36 -14.30
N LEU A 379 13.46 24.40 -13.58
CA LEU A 379 14.20 23.31 -12.96
C LEU A 379 14.89 22.44 -14.02
N ARG A 380 14.19 22.09 -15.10
CA ARG A 380 14.77 21.33 -16.23
C ARG A 380 15.93 22.10 -16.89
N GLN A 381 15.83 23.42 -17.05
CA GLN A 381 16.92 24.24 -17.57
C GLN A 381 18.14 24.27 -16.64
N ILE A 382 17.92 24.40 -15.33
CA ILE A 382 18.99 24.36 -14.32
C ILE A 382 19.69 23.00 -14.36
N LEU A 383 18.94 21.91 -14.40
CA LEU A 383 19.48 20.55 -14.48
C LEU A 383 20.25 20.33 -15.80
N ASN A 384 19.71 20.76 -16.94
CA ASN A 384 20.38 20.67 -18.23
C ASN A 384 21.70 21.46 -18.26
N ARG A 385 21.72 22.70 -17.72
CA ARG A 385 22.93 23.52 -17.63
C ARG A 385 23.94 22.94 -16.64
N GLY A 386 23.45 22.40 -15.53
CA GLY A 386 24.23 21.94 -14.40
C GLY A 386 24.83 20.54 -14.58
N LEU A 387 24.08 19.62 -15.16
CA LEU A 387 24.44 18.20 -15.27
C LEU A 387 24.65 17.76 -16.73
N GLY A 388 24.00 18.42 -17.69
CA GLY A 388 24.03 18.05 -19.10
C GLY A 388 22.89 17.11 -19.49
N SER A 389 22.40 17.23 -20.72
CA SER A 389 21.34 16.37 -21.26
C SER A 389 21.85 14.93 -21.38
N GLY A 390 21.27 14.00 -20.60
CA GLY A 390 21.65 12.58 -20.56
C GLY A 390 22.35 12.13 -19.27
N HIS A 391 22.72 13.08 -18.39
CA HIS A 391 23.31 12.77 -17.08
C HIS A 391 22.32 12.85 -15.92
N TYR A 392 21.02 13.01 -16.22
CA TYR A 392 19.97 12.94 -15.22
C TYR A 392 18.66 12.39 -15.80
N THR A 393 17.81 11.87 -14.92
CA THR A 393 16.40 11.58 -15.17
C THR A 393 15.58 12.39 -14.19
N ALA A 394 14.53 13.08 -14.63
CA ALA A 394 13.70 13.92 -13.77
C ALA A 394 12.21 13.56 -13.88
N ASP A 395 11.62 13.19 -12.76
CA ASP A 395 10.19 13.00 -12.55
C ASP A 395 9.64 14.21 -11.79
N ILE A 396 8.99 15.13 -12.51
CA ILE A 396 8.55 16.41 -11.96
C ILE A 396 7.04 16.51 -12.11
N VAL A 397 6.34 16.70 -10.99
CA VAL A 397 4.89 16.88 -10.91
C VAL A 397 4.59 18.34 -10.63
N VAL A 398 3.59 18.91 -11.30
CA VAL A 398 3.16 20.29 -11.07
C VAL A 398 1.94 20.28 -10.13
N ASP A 399 2.07 20.91 -8.96
CA ASP A 399 1.04 21.09 -7.94
C ASP A 399 1.00 22.57 -7.53
N THR A 400 -0.06 23.26 -7.95
CA THR A 400 -0.22 24.72 -7.80
C THR A 400 -0.58 25.16 -6.37
N LYS A 401 -0.92 24.25 -5.46
CA LYS A 401 -1.27 24.57 -4.06
C LYS A 401 -0.11 24.38 -3.08
N SER A 402 0.97 23.75 -3.53
CA SER A 402 2.22 23.66 -2.79
C SER A 402 3.05 24.96 -2.87
N SER A 403 3.88 25.20 -1.85
CA SER A 403 4.93 26.23 -1.86
C SER A 403 6.29 25.55 -2.09
N ALA A 404 6.93 25.86 -3.22
CA ALA A 404 8.24 25.31 -3.59
C ALA A 404 9.38 26.27 -3.22
N ASP A 405 9.47 26.71 -1.96
CA ASP A 405 10.53 27.63 -1.49
C ASP A 405 11.96 27.13 -1.81
N TRP A 406 12.13 25.81 -1.89
CA TRP A 406 13.39 25.16 -2.24
C TRP A 406 13.82 25.44 -3.68
N ILE A 407 12.89 25.80 -4.60
CA ILE A 407 13.21 25.98 -6.02
C ILE A 407 14.15 27.17 -6.24
N ALA A 408 14.06 28.20 -5.39
CA ALA A 408 14.97 29.34 -5.40
C ALA A 408 16.43 28.91 -5.15
N HIS A 409 16.63 27.79 -4.45
CA HIS A 409 17.93 27.23 -4.09
C HIS A 409 18.36 26.07 -5.00
N SER A 410 17.54 25.68 -5.99
CA SER A 410 17.78 24.50 -6.84
C SER A 410 19.13 24.54 -7.57
N GLU A 411 19.57 25.71 -8.04
CA GLU A 411 20.88 25.89 -8.69
C GLU A 411 22.04 25.66 -7.73
N ALA A 412 21.90 26.06 -6.47
CA ALA A 412 22.90 25.83 -5.43
C ALA A 412 23.01 24.36 -4.99
N LEU A 413 22.00 23.54 -5.31
CA LEU A 413 21.97 22.09 -5.05
C LEU A 413 22.62 21.26 -6.17
N VAL A 414 22.78 21.82 -7.37
CA VAL A 414 23.39 21.12 -8.52
C VAL A 414 24.77 20.52 -8.19
N PRO A 415 25.69 21.20 -7.47
CA PRO A 415 26.98 20.61 -7.14
C PRO A 415 26.87 19.32 -6.31
N LEU A 416 25.84 19.18 -5.47
CA LEU A 416 25.60 17.94 -4.73
C LEU A 416 25.19 16.79 -5.65
N MET A 417 24.43 17.09 -6.71
CA MET A 417 23.97 16.11 -7.70
C MET A 417 25.11 15.62 -8.61
N ARG A 418 26.27 16.29 -8.60
CA ARG A 418 27.48 15.84 -9.31
C ARG A 418 28.33 14.86 -8.49
N ILE A 419 28.08 14.78 -7.18
CA ILE A 419 28.82 13.87 -6.30
C ILE A 419 28.26 12.47 -6.52
N ALA A 420 29.08 11.55 -7.03
CA ALA A 420 28.64 10.17 -7.19
C ALA A 420 28.24 9.59 -5.83
N ARG A 421 27.14 8.83 -5.80
CA ARG A 421 26.59 8.18 -4.59
C ARG A 421 26.04 9.15 -3.54
N SER A 422 25.79 10.42 -3.87
CA SER A 422 25.07 11.35 -2.99
C SER A 422 23.56 11.20 -3.11
N ASP A 423 22.83 11.54 -2.05
CA ASP A 423 21.39 11.69 -2.12
C ASP A 423 20.90 12.77 -1.14
N MET A 424 19.76 13.38 -1.47
CA MET A 424 19.12 14.37 -0.62
C MET A 424 17.61 14.31 -0.81
N THR A 425 16.86 14.50 0.28
CA THR A 425 15.40 14.59 0.25
C THR A 425 14.94 15.80 1.06
N ILE A 426 13.93 16.49 0.55
CA ILE A 426 13.22 17.61 1.17
C ILE A 426 11.76 17.19 1.24
N ASN A 427 11.28 16.97 2.46
CA ASN A 427 9.86 16.75 2.74
C ASN A 427 9.45 17.76 3.81
N ASP A 428 8.44 18.57 3.50
CA ASP A 428 8.03 19.70 4.33
C ASP A 428 9.19 20.65 4.63
N ARG A 429 9.62 20.68 5.89
CA ARG A 429 10.77 21.45 6.36
C ARG A 429 11.93 20.57 6.80
N ASN A 430 11.88 19.27 6.50
CA ASN A 430 12.95 18.34 6.84
C ASN A 430 13.80 18.06 5.60
N ILE A 431 15.06 18.46 5.66
CA ILE A 431 16.08 18.18 4.66
C ILE A 431 16.96 17.07 5.21
N GLU A 432 16.98 15.94 4.51
CA GLU A 432 17.77 14.77 4.88
C GLU A 432 18.81 14.50 3.79
N LEU A 433 20.08 14.46 4.20
CA LEU A 433 21.22 14.15 3.34
C LEU A 433 21.66 12.70 3.55
N GLY A 434 22.02 12.02 2.47
CA GLY A 434 22.47 10.64 2.49
C GLY A 434 23.63 10.36 1.53
N GLY A 435 24.22 9.17 1.70
CA GLY A 435 25.29 8.68 0.84
C GLY A 435 26.57 9.52 0.95
N ALA A 436 27.22 9.77 -0.18
CA ALA A 436 28.43 10.58 -0.24
C ALA A 436 28.18 12.03 0.19
N ALA A 437 26.96 12.59 0.08
CA ALA A 437 26.68 13.93 0.60
C ALA A 437 26.69 14.01 2.14
N ALA A 438 26.46 12.88 2.80
CA ALA A 438 26.59 12.78 4.26
C ALA A 438 28.06 12.58 4.71
N GLN A 439 28.93 12.11 3.82
CA GLN A 439 30.33 11.75 4.12
C GLN A 439 31.35 12.73 3.55
N ALA A 440 31.04 13.38 2.42
CA ALA A 440 31.89 14.35 1.74
C ALA A 440 31.84 15.66 2.52
N ASP A 441 32.76 15.75 3.48
CA ASP A 441 33.08 16.86 4.36
C ASP A 441 31.86 17.51 5.04
N ALA A 442 31.85 17.54 6.37
CA ALA A 442 30.77 18.07 7.21
C ALA A 442 30.35 19.53 6.94
N HIS A 443 30.78 20.16 5.84
CA HIS A 443 30.43 21.49 5.33
C HIS A 443 29.08 21.57 4.61
N TRP A 444 28.54 20.48 4.04
CA TRP A 444 27.27 20.55 3.33
C TRP A 444 26.06 20.79 4.24
N VAL A 445 26.01 20.16 5.42
CA VAL A 445 24.94 20.39 6.39
C VAL A 445 24.91 21.86 6.85
N PRO A 446 26.03 22.48 7.31
CA PRO A 446 26.09 23.91 7.61
C PRO A 446 25.73 24.80 6.42
N ARG A 447 26.21 24.46 5.21
CA ARG A 447 25.92 25.23 3.99
C ARG A 447 24.44 25.20 3.62
N ILE A 448 23.80 24.04 3.68
CA ILE A 448 22.35 23.90 3.43
C ILE A 448 21.57 24.61 4.52
N ARG A 449 21.98 24.49 5.78
CA ARG A 449 21.36 25.23 6.89
C ARG A 449 21.47 26.75 6.70
N ALA A 450 22.58 27.24 6.18
CA ALA A 450 22.75 28.66 5.84
C ALA A 450 21.89 29.09 4.63
N MET A 451 21.72 28.22 3.62
CA MET A 451 20.90 28.50 2.44
C MET A 451 19.40 28.51 2.76
N PHE A 452 18.89 27.49 3.46
CA PHE A 452 17.46 27.32 3.74
C PHE A 452 17.01 28.03 5.03
N GLY A 453 17.96 28.41 5.89
CA GLY A 453 17.70 29.09 7.15
C GLY A 453 17.18 28.17 8.26
N PRO A 454 16.89 28.74 9.45
CA PRO A 454 16.56 27.97 10.66
C PRO A 454 15.17 27.32 10.63
N ARG A 455 14.33 27.64 9.63
CA ARG A 455 13.00 27.04 9.47
C ARG A 455 13.07 25.59 8.98
N TYR A 456 14.18 25.20 8.35
CA TYR A 456 14.40 23.85 7.85
C TYR A 456 15.25 23.06 8.84
N ASN A 457 14.75 21.88 9.22
CA ASN A 457 15.52 20.89 9.95
C ASN A 457 16.43 20.14 8.97
N VAL A 458 17.73 20.48 8.97
CA VAL A 458 18.72 19.85 8.11
C VAL A 458 19.47 18.80 8.91
N GLY A 459 19.34 17.55 8.49
CA GLY A 459 19.97 16.39 9.12
C GLY A 459 20.57 15.43 8.10
N ILE A 460 21.22 14.41 8.63
CA ILE A 460 21.76 13.27 7.87
C ILE A 460 20.90 12.06 8.20
N PHE A 461 20.61 11.23 7.19
CA PHE A 461 20.00 9.93 7.44
C PHE A 461 20.98 9.06 8.22
N ASP A 462 20.63 8.72 9.46
CA ASP A 462 21.40 7.83 10.32
C ASP A 462 20.71 6.47 10.42
N ALA A 463 21.28 5.49 9.72
CA ALA A 463 20.82 4.11 9.75
C ALA A 463 20.87 3.51 11.17
N ALA A 464 21.90 3.84 11.98
CA ALA A 464 22.02 3.32 13.34
C ALA A 464 20.91 3.88 14.24
N LYS A 465 20.60 5.17 14.10
CA LYS A 465 19.46 5.78 14.78
C LYS A 465 18.13 5.13 14.36
N ALA A 466 17.92 4.91 13.06
CA ALA A 466 16.72 4.23 12.55
C ALA A 466 16.57 2.80 13.12
N VAL A 467 17.66 2.02 13.16
CA VAL A 467 17.68 0.68 13.78
C VAL A 467 17.35 0.76 15.27
N SER A 468 17.92 1.73 16.00
CA SER A 468 17.66 1.90 17.43
C SER A 468 16.20 2.25 17.74
N SER A 469 15.57 3.15 16.96
CA SER A 469 14.16 3.50 17.11
C SER A 469 13.23 2.33 16.78
N SER A 470 13.52 1.58 15.71
CA SER A 470 12.76 0.37 15.37
C SER A 470 12.94 -0.72 16.42
N THR A 471 14.12 -0.84 17.01
CA THR A 471 14.38 -1.77 18.12
C THR A 471 13.59 -1.40 19.37
N ALA A 472 13.53 -0.12 19.72
CA ALA A 472 12.70 0.35 20.83
C ALA A 472 11.22 0.05 20.59
N ALA A 473 10.70 0.38 19.40
CA ALA A 473 9.31 0.08 19.02
C ALA A 473 9.01 -1.42 19.03
N PHE A 474 9.94 -2.26 18.57
CA PHE A 474 9.82 -3.71 18.63
C PHE A 474 9.75 -4.21 20.08
N LYS A 475 10.65 -3.77 20.97
CA LYS A 475 10.65 -4.17 22.38
C LYS A 475 9.34 -3.81 23.07
N THR A 476 8.89 -2.57 22.88
CA THR A 476 7.58 -2.12 23.39
C THR A 476 6.42 -2.92 22.77
N GLY A 477 6.51 -3.27 21.49
CA GLY A 477 5.52 -4.11 20.81
C GLY A 477 5.43 -5.51 21.41
N ILE A 478 6.58 -6.14 21.71
CA ILE A 478 6.62 -7.46 22.35
C ILE A 478 6.13 -7.42 23.81
N GLU A 479 6.50 -6.39 24.57
CA GLU A 479 6.03 -6.22 25.97
C GLU A 479 4.51 -6.09 26.05
N ASN A 480 3.90 -5.44 25.06
CA ASN A 480 2.46 -5.26 24.96
C ASN A 480 1.73 -6.44 24.31
N LEU A 481 2.43 -7.50 23.90
CA LEU A 481 1.75 -8.72 23.43
C LEU A 481 1.00 -9.35 24.61
N PRO A 482 -0.31 -9.62 24.47
CA PRO A 482 -1.11 -10.18 25.54
C PRO A 482 -0.51 -11.52 25.96
N THR A 483 -0.03 -11.59 27.20
CA THR A 483 0.56 -12.81 27.78
C THR A 483 -0.43 -13.97 27.83
N THR A 484 -1.72 -13.70 27.63
CA THR A 484 -2.84 -14.65 27.65
C THR A 484 -3.64 -14.70 26.33
N GLY A 485 -3.22 -13.98 25.28
CA GLY A 485 -3.97 -13.87 24.00
C GLY A 485 -3.50 -14.81 22.88
N ASN A 486 -4.26 -14.85 21.78
CA ASN A 486 -3.94 -15.62 20.57
C ASN A 486 -2.70 -15.08 19.86
N CYS A 487 -1.83 -15.97 19.41
CA CYS A 487 -0.60 -15.60 18.71
C CYS A 487 -0.76 -15.29 17.21
N ASP A 488 -1.99 -15.16 16.70
CA ASP A 488 -2.31 -15.07 15.28
C ASP A 488 -1.85 -13.75 14.60
N SER A 489 -1.46 -12.74 15.37
CA SER A 489 -1.01 -11.42 14.85
C SER A 489 0.44 -11.08 15.23
N ILE A 490 1.23 -12.09 15.59
CA ILE A 490 2.61 -11.87 16.03
C ILE A 490 3.49 -11.28 14.92
N ASP A 491 3.22 -11.65 13.66
CA ASP A 491 3.92 -11.19 12.46
C ASP A 491 3.96 -9.65 12.37
N ARG A 492 2.88 -8.98 12.76
CA ARG A 492 2.79 -7.51 12.77
C ARG A 492 3.87 -6.88 13.64
N VAL A 493 4.07 -7.44 14.84
CA VAL A 493 5.08 -6.98 15.80
C VAL A 493 6.47 -7.40 15.35
N LEU A 494 6.63 -8.63 14.84
CA LEU A 494 7.91 -9.12 14.34
C LEU A 494 8.43 -8.28 13.17
N ASN A 495 7.55 -7.70 12.36
CA ASN A 495 7.89 -6.87 11.21
C ASN A 495 8.23 -5.40 11.55
N ILE A 496 8.12 -4.99 12.82
CA ILE A 496 8.60 -3.69 13.29
C ILE A 496 10.14 -3.67 13.39
N GLN A 497 10.74 -4.83 13.68
CA GLN A 497 12.18 -4.92 13.89
C GLN A 497 12.95 -4.77 12.59
N VAL A 498 14.11 -4.11 12.66
CA VAL A 498 15.04 -4.02 11.53
C VAL A 498 16.22 -4.95 11.78
N VAL A 499 16.46 -5.87 10.86
CA VAL A 499 17.67 -6.71 10.83
C VAL A 499 18.65 -6.13 9.81
N ASP A 500 19.48 -5.18 10.23
CA ASP A 500 20.40 -4.45 9.34
C ASP A 500 21.69 -5.25 9.09
N PHE A 501 21.65 -6.13 8.09
CA PHE A 501 22.82 -6.89 7.67
C PHE A 501 23.92 -6.00 7.09
N ALA A 502 25.16 -6.26 7.50
CA ALA A 502 26.33 -5.68 6.85
C ALA A 502 26.34 -5.95 5.33
N ARG A 503 26.90 -5.01 4.55
CA ARG A 503 26.92 -5.09 3.09
C ARG A 503 27.61 -6.38 2.64
N GLY A 504 26.97 -7.12 1.73
CA GLY A 504 27.50 -8.38 1.19
C GLY A 504 27.54 -9.55 2.20
N SER A 505 27.08 -9.35 3.43
CA SER A 505 27.08 -10.38 4.47
C SER A 505 25.69 -10.97 4.69
N GLY A 506 25.66 -12.29 4.90
CA GLY A 506 24.51 -13.03 5.42
C GLY A 506 24.59 -13.29 6.93
N HIS A 507 25.64 -12.82 7.60
CA HIS A 507 25.83 -12.99 9.04
C HIS A 507 24.90 -12.05 9.82
N ILE A 508 24.19 -12.59 10.81
CA ILE A 508 23.28 -11.81 11.65
C ILE A 508 24.09 -10.84 12.52
N PRO A 509 23.78 -9.54 12.52
CA PRO A 509 24.48 -8.57 13.34
C PRO A 509 24.14 -8.78 14.82
N GLN A 510 25.11 -8.55 15.71
CA GLN A 510 24.91 -8.64 17.17
C GLN A 510 23.79 -7.71 17.66
N SER A 511 23.57 -6.56 17.01
CA SER A 511 22.47 -5.65 17.33
C SER A 511 21.08 -6.26 17.10
N ALA A 512 20.95 -7.28 16.25
CA ALA A 512 19.70 -7.97 15.98
C ALA A 512 19.53 -9.27 16.78
N THR A 513 20.60 -9.81 17.39
CA THR A 513 20.51 -11.10 18.09
C THR A 513 19.53 -11.04 19.25
N ASP A 514 19.46 -9.94 19.99
CA ASP A 514 18.55 -9.79 21.13
C ASP A 514 17.09 -9.78 20.66
N ASN A 515 16.80 -9.02 19.60
CA ASN A 515 15.45 -8.94 19.04
C ASN A 515 14.99 -10.29 18.45
N LEU A 516 15.90 -11.01 17.78
CA LEU A 516 15.63 -12.36 17.27
C LEU A 516 15.50 -13.39 18.39
N SER A 517 16.25 -13.23 19.49
CA SER A 517 16.11 -14.07 20.68
C SER A 517 14.73 -13.91 21.30
N GLU A 518 14.26 -12.66 21.37
CA GLU A 518 12.94 -12.33 21.87
C GLU A 518 11.84 -12.85 20.93
N THR A 519 12.04 -12.71 19.62
CA THR A 519 11.19 -13.34 18.59
C THR A 519 11.07 -14.85 18.84
N ALA A 520 12.19 -15.55 19.03
CA ALA A 520 12.19 -16.98 19.33
C ALA A 520 11.49 -17.30 20.67
N ARG A 521 11.66 -16.48 21.70
CA ARG A 521 10.99 -16.64 22.99
C ARG A 521 9.47 -16.60 22.83
N VAL A 522 8.94 -15.62 22.10
CA VAL A 522 7.49 -15.51 21.92
C VAL A 522 6.94 -16.62 21.02
N LEU A 523 7.62 -16.96 19.93
CA LEU A 523 7.21 -18.08 19.07
C LEU A 523 7.14 -19.42 19.83
N LYS A 524 8.11 -19.67 20.72
CA LYS A 524 8.07 -20.85 21.61
C LYS A 524 6.94 -20.78 22.63
N ALA A 525 6.70 -19.62 23.22
CA ALA A 525 5.61 -19.44 24.18
C ALA A 525 4.24 -19.74 23.53
N CYS A 526 4.07 -19.35 22.27
CA CYS A 526 2.90 -19.69 21.47
C CYS A 526 2.79 -21.19 21.18
N ALA A 527 3.88 -21.81 20.72
CA ALA A 527 3.92 -23.24 20.45
C ALA A 527 3.62 -24.08 21.71
N ALA A 528 4.12 -23.66 22.88
CA ALA A 528 3.85 -24.32 24.17
C ALA A 528 2.37 -24.29 24.58
N ARG A 529 1.58 -23.37 24.02
CA ARG A 529 0.12 -23.28 24.19
C ARG A 529 -0.66 -24.03 23.12
N GLY A 530 0.02 -24.79 22.26
CA GLY A 530 -0.57 -25.46 21.11
C GLY A 530 -0.80 -24.54 19.89
N GLN A 531 -0.35 -23.29 19.94
CA GLN A 531 -0.47 -22.32 18.83
C GLN A 531 0.85 -22.26 18.06
N THR A 532 1.14 -23.31 17.29
CA THR A 532 2.34 -23.32 16.44
C THR A 532 2.11 -22.43 15.23
N ILE A 533 2.93 -21.39 15.08
CA ILE A 533 2.80 -20.41 14.01
C ILE A 533 3.77 -20.77 12.91
N ALA A 534 3.24 -21.07 11.72
CA ALA A 534 4.05 -21.21 10.53
C ALA A 534 4.42 -19.82 10.00
N LEU A 535 5.71 -19.57 9.77
CA LEU A 535 6.21 -18.31 9.22
C LEU A 535 7.14 -18.57 8.04
N THR A 536 6.99 -17.77 6.99
CA THR A 536 7.97 -17.63 5.91
C THR A 536 8.79 -16.37 6.17
N ILE A 537 10.10 -16.53 6.30
CA ILE A 537 11.05 -15.43 6.47
C ILE A 537 11.46 -14.98 5.06
N GLU A 538 10.98 -13.82 4.66
CA GLU A 538 11.27 -13.21 3.37
C GLU A 538 12.39 -12.17 3.52
N SER A 539 13.39 -12.21 2.65
CA SER A 539 14.47 -11.21 2.61
C SER A 539 14.51 -10.46 1.29
N PHE A 540 14.75 -9.15 1.40
CA PHE A 540 14.88 -8.23 0.27
C PHE A 540 16.20 -7.47 0.36
N THR A 541 16.74 -7.08 -0.79
CA THR A 541 17.94 -6.24 -0.90
C THR A 541 17.61 -4.91 -1.59
N ASP A 542 18.51 -3.94 -1.45
CA ASP A 542 18.50 -2.79 -2.34
C ASP A 542 19.02 -3.16 -3.74
N ASN A 543 18.93 -2.23 -4.68
CA ASN A 543 19.38 -2.44 -6.06
C ASN A 543 20.91 -2.38 -6.25
N VAL A 544 21.70 -2.33 -5.17
CA VAL A 544 23.15 -2.14 -5.29
C VAL A 544 23.83 -3.48 -5.48
N GLY A 545 24.44 -3.67 -6.66
CA GLY A 545 25.22 -4.88 -6.96
C GLY A 545 24.59 -5.69 -8.08
N ASP A 546 25.11 -6.89 -8.31
CA ASP A 546 24.57 -7.80 -9.31
C ASP A 546 23.21 -8.37 -8.85
N PRO A 547 22.16 -8.34 -9.68
CA PRO A 547 20.83 -8.83 -9.30
C PRO A 547 20.81 -10.30 -8.87
N LYS A 548 21.62 -11.17 -9.52
CA LYS A 548 21.70 -12.59 -9.18
C LYS A 548 22.41 -12.79 -7.85
N ALA A 549 23.52 -12.08 -7.63
CA ALA A 549 24.21 -12.07 -6.34
C ALA A 549 23.31 -11.53 -5.21
N ASN A 550 22.46 -10.54 -5.50
CA ASN A 550 21.48 -10.01 -4.55
C ASN A 550 20.37 -11.01 -4.22
N LEU A 551 19.91 -11.79 -5.20
CA LEU A 551 18.98 -12.90 -4.96
C LEU A 551 19.61 -13.94 -4.03
N ASP A 552 20.82 -14.40 -4.34
CA ASP A 552 21.56 -15.37 -3.50
C ASP A 552 21.82 -14.82 -2.09
N LEU A 553 22.19 -13.54 -1.98
CA LEU A 553 22.44 -12.87 -0.70
C LEU A 553 21.17 -12.78 0.15
N SER A 554 20.04 -12.43 -0.46
CA SER A 554 18.75 -12.39 0.24
C SER A 554 18.35 -13.79 0.75
N ALA A 555 18.55 -14.84 -0.06
CA ALA A 555 18.27 -16.21 0.35
C ALA A 555 19.16 -16.63 1.53
N LYS A 556 20.46 -16.31 1.49
CA LYS A 556 21.40 -16.55 2.60
C LYS A 556 20.98 -15.83 3.89
N ARG A 557 20.50 -14.58 3.79
CA ARG A 557 20.05 -13.79 4.95
C ARG A 557 18.78 -14.38 5.57
N ALA A 558 17.78 -14.72 4.76
CA ALA A 558 16.58 -15.39 5.23
C ALA A 558 16.92 -16.73 5.91
N ALA A 559 17.80 -17.53 5.29
CA ALA A 559 18.26 -18.79 5.85
C ALA A 559 19.03 -18.63 7.18
N ALA A 560 19.84 -17.57 7.30
CA ALA A 560 20.55 -17.26 8.54
C ALA A 560 19.57 -16.96 9.68
N VAL A 561 18.58 -16.09 9.44
CA VAL A 561 17.53 -15.77 10.44
C VAL A 561 16.77 -17.03 10.85
N ARG A 562 16.36 -17.86 9.87
CA ARG A 562 15.72 -19.15 10.14
C ARG A 562 16.58 -20.03 11.04
N THR A 563 17.84 -20.22 10.67
CA THR A 563 18.79 -21.07 11.41
C THR A 563 18.94 -20.60 12.85
N PHE A 564 19.10 -19.29 13.04
CA PHE A 564 19.20 -18.69 14.38
C PHE A 564 17.95 -18.93 15.23
N LEU A 565 16.75 -18.77 14.66
CA LEU A 565 15.50 -19.03 15.39
C LEU A 565 15.37 -20.52 15.76
N VAL A 566 15.78 -21.42 14.87
CA VAL A 566 15.79 -22.87 15.12
C VAL A 566 16.78 -23.23 16.23
N GLU A 567 17.98 -22.68 16.23
CA GLU A 567 18.98 -22.86 17.29
C GLU A 567 18.47 -22.36 18.65
N ARG A 568 17.55 -21.39 18.67
CA ARG A 568 16.87 -20.91 19.88
C ARG A 568 15.61 -21.69 20.24
N GLY A 569 15.33 -22.79 19.55
CA GLY A 569 14.31 -23.77 19.88
C GLY A 569 12.96 -23.55 19.21
N VAL A 570 12.87 -22.72 18.17
CA VAL A 570 11.67 -22.66 17.32
C VAL A 570 11.68 -23.89 16.40
N ALA A 571 10.53 -24.52 16.20
CA ALA A 571 10.43 -25.73 15.38
C ALA A 571 10.84 -25.44 13.92
N ALA A 572 11.82 -26.19 13.40
CA ALA A 572 12.30 -26.00 12.03
C ALA A 572 11.22 -26.21 10.95
N ALA A 573 10.21 -27.04 11.25
CA ALA A 573 9.06 -27.29 10.37
C ALA A 573 8.06 -26.13 10.33
N SER A 574 8.07 -25.23 11.32
CA SER A 574 7.19 -24.05 11.34
C SER A 574 7.85 -22.83 10.69
N LEU A 575 9.06 -22.96 10.13
CA LEU A 575 9.81 -21.85 9.54
C LEU A 575 10.26 -22.20 8.12
N ASP A 576 9.89 -21.36 7.16
CA ASP A 576 10.44 -21.34 5.80
C ASP A 576 11.30 -20.08 5.59
N ALA A 577 12.17 -20.08 4.58
CA ALA A 577 13.06 -18.97 4.27
C ALA A 577 13.15 -18.74 2.75
N LYS A 578 12.83 -17.51 2.31
CA LYS A 578 12.83 -17.12 0.90
C LYS A 578 13.58 -15.80 0.68
N GLY A 579 14.44 -15.80 -0.33
CA GLY A 579 15.11 -14.62 -0.83
C GLY A 579 14.43 -14.08 -2.08
N TYR A 580 14.10 -12.79 -2.10
CA TYR A 580 13.49 -12.12 -3.26
C TYR A 580 14.44 -11.16 -3.97
N GLY A 581 15.65 -10.96 -3.44
CA GLY A 581 16.61 -9.99 -3.95
C GLY A 581 15.98 -8.60 -4.11
N ILE A 582 16.02 -8.06 -5.32
CA ILE A 582 15.57 -6.71 -5.66
C ILE A 582 14.11 -6.63 -6.15
N SER A 583 13.41 -7.77 -6.21
CA SER A 583 12.18 -7.91 -7.02
C SER A 583 10.93 -7.17 -6.51
N ARG A 584 10.98 -6.53 -5.33
CA ARG A 584 9.83 -5.83 -4.70
C ARG A 584 10.29 -4.65 -3.82
N PRO A 585 10.77 -3.53 -4.40
CA PRO A 585 11.16 -2.36 -3.62
C PRO A 585 9.94 -1.68 -2.98
N ILE A 586 10.06 -1.23 -1.73
CA ILE A 586 9.02 -0.46 -1.01
C ILE A 586 9.36 1.02 -0.94
N ALA A 587 10.58 1.39 -1.32
CA ALA A 587 11.05 2.76 -1.38
C ALA A 587 12.01 2.94 -2.56
N SER A 588 12.25 4.19 -2.95
CA SER A 588 13.20 4.49 -4.02
C SER A 588 14.62 4.05 -3.65
N ASN A 589 15.28 3.30 -4.54
CA ASN A 589 16.67 2.93 -4.35
C ASN A 589 17.66 4.09 -4.61
N ALA A 590 17.17 5.25 -5.03
CA ALA A 590 17.99 6.43 -5.26
C ALA A 590 18.57 6.99 -3.95
N THR A 591 17.86 6.85 -2.82
CA THR A 591 18.25 7.45 -1.54
C THR A 591 18.79 6.44 -0.53
N ALA A 592 19.64 6.88 0.40
CA ALA A 592 20.18 6.03 1.45
C ALA A 592 19.06 5.45 2.33
N ARG A 593 18.08 6.28 2.68
CA ARG A 593 16.88 5.87 3.42
C ARG A 593 16.04 4.84 2.67
N GLY A 594 15.80 5.06 1.37
CA GLY A 594 15.02 4.12 0.58
C GLY A 594 15.74 2.80 0.33
N ARG A 595 17.06 2.82 0.10
CA ARG A 595 17.88 1.60 0.09
C ARG A 595 17.83 0.87 1.43
N PHE A 596 17.92 1.60 2.55
CA PHE A 596 17.79 1.02 3.88
C PHE A 596 16.43 0.35 4.09
N ALA A 597 15.32 1.00 3.69
CA ALA A 597 13.99 0.40 3.74
C ALA A 597 13.84 -0.85 2.84
N ASN A 598 14.53 -0.87 1.69
CA ASN A 598 14.50 -2.04 0.81
C ASN A 598 15.32 -3.23 1.34
N ARG A 599 16.35 -2.99 2.15
CA ARG A 599 17.11 -4.03 2.86
C ARG A 599 16.36 -4.46 4.11
N ARG A 600 15.33 -5.29 3.94
CA ARG A 600 14.42 -5.71 5.02
C ARG A 600 14.26 -7.22 5.10
N ILE A 601 13.86 -7.67 6.28
CA ILE A 601 13.33 -9.01 6.55
C ILE A 601 11.85 -8.84 6.88
N ILE A 602 11.01 -9.71 6.33
CA ILE A 602 9.58 -9.78 6.64
C ILE A 602 9.25 -11.20 7.09
N PHE A 603 8.50 -11.32 8.17
CA PHE A 603 7.87 -12.55 8.63
C PHE A 603 6.44 -12.58 8.08
N VAL A 604 6.15 -13.54 7.23
CA VAL A 604 4.83 -13.73 6.60
C VAL A 604 4.19 -15.00 7.17
N PRO A 605 2.93 -14.97 7.62
CA PRO A 605 2.22 -16.19 8.03
C PRO A 605 2.19 -17.23 6.89
N GLY A 606 2.69 -18.42 7.17
CA GLY A 606 2.64 -19.56 6.26
C GLY A 606 1.28 -20.25 6.32
N THR A 607 0.76 -20.69 5.17
CA THR A 607 -0.39 -21.59 5.15
C THR A 607 0.10 -22.99 5.52
N THR A 608 -0.13 -23.43 6.75
CA THR A 608 -0.07 -24.87 7.07
C THR A 608 -1.09 -25.58 6.20
N SER A 609 -0.62 -26.43 5.28
CA SER A 609 -1.48 -27.33 4.51
C SER A 609 -2.20 -28.33 5.41
#